data_AF-A0A225VPN1-F1
#
_entry.id   AF-A0A225VPN1-F1
#
_cell.length_a   1.000
_cell.length_b   1.000
_cell.length_c   1.000
_cell.angle_alpha   90.00
_cell.angle_beta   90.00
_cell.angle_gamma   90.00
#
_symmetry.space_group_name_H-M   'P 1'
#
loop_
_entity.id
_entity.type
_entity.pdbx_description
1 polymer ?
#
loop_
_entity_poly.entity_id
_entity_poly.type
_entity_poly.pdbx_seq_one_letter_code
_entity_poly.pdbx_strand_id
1 'polypeptide(L)' 'MELTTPTESNRTLFIDATICGNEARCVNHSCRPNCEWYEFQSDNGPRVGIFSRRSIRAGEEITVQYTSDRLGFKCRCGE' A
#
# COMPACT_ATOMS: atom_id res chain seq x y z
N MET A 1 -3.31 -1.84 -7.06
CA MET A 1 -2.49 -2.73 -6.22
C MET A 1 -2.90 -4.16 -6.48
N GLU A 2 -1.96 -5.05 -6.75
CA GLU A 2 -2.22 -6.49 -6.88
C GLU A 2 -2.23 -7.16 -5.51
N LEU A 3 -3.18 -8.08 -5.29
CA LEU A 3 -3.22 -8.92 -4.09
C LEU A 3 -2.70 -10.31 -4.42
N THR A 4 -1.75 -10.77 -3.62
CA THR A 4 -1.12 -12.09 -3.74
C THR A 4 -1.75 -13.13 -2.82
N THR A 5 -2.60 -12.69 -1.89
CA THR A 5 -3.34 -13.55 -0.96
C THR A 5 -4.12 -14.64 -1.71
N PRO A 6 -4.08 -15.92 -1.24
CA PRO A 6 -4.72 -17.01 -1.94
C PRO A 6 -6.22 -16.74 -2.08
N THR A 7 -6.68 -16.60 -3.32
CA THR A 7 -8.10 -16.63 -3.63
C THR A 7 -8.48 -18.06 -3.96
N GLU A 8 -9.68 -18.49 -3.56
CA GLU A 8 -10.18 -19.86 -3.86
C GLU A 8 -10.26 -20.16 -5.38
N SER A 9 -10.14 -19.13 -6.23
CA SER A 9 -10.38 -19.21 -7.67
C SER A 9 -9.14 -19.06 -8.56
N ASN A 10 -7.92 -19.03 -7.99
CA ASN A 10 -6.68 -18.75 -8.73
C ASN A 10 -6.77 -17.48 -9.60
N ARG A 11 -7.45 -16.45 -9.06
CA ARG A 11 -7.63 -15.15 -9.72
C ARG A 11 -6.75 -14.12 -9.06
N THR A 12 -6.09 -13.31 -9.88
CA THR A 12 -5.41 -12.10 -9.45
C THR A 12 -6.44 -11.00 -9.18
N LEU A 13 -6.36 -10.36 -8.02
CA LEU A 13 -7.24 -9.26 -7.65
C LEU A 13 -6.48 -7.94 -7.66
N PHE A 14 -7.15 -6.89 -8.14
CA PHE A 14 -6.62 -5.53 -8.13
C PHE A 14 -7.55 -4.62 -7.33
N ILE A 15 -6.95 -3.81 -6.45
CA ILE A 15 -7.64 -2.71 -5.76
C ILE A 15 -7.42 -1.42 -6.56
N ASP A 16 -8.51 -0.76 -6.93
CA ASP A 16 -8.57 0.57 -7.55
C ASP A 16 -9.37 1.53 -6.66
N ALA A 17 -8.70 2.57 -6.15
CA ALA A 17 -9.27 3.59 -5.29
C ALA A 17 -9.49 4.95 -6.00
N THR A 18 -9.53 4.93 -7.34
CA THR A 18 -9.65 6.15 -8.16
C THR A 18 -10.98 6.85 -7.94
N ILE A 19 -12.09 6.10 -7.94
CA ILE A 19 -13.46 6.62 -7.82
C ILE A 19 -14.01 6.52 -6.40
N CYS A 20 -13.80 5.36 -5.75
CA CYS A 20 -14.27 5.09 -4.39
C CYS A 20 -13.11 4.55 -3.55
N GLY A 21 -12.86 5.14 -2.39
CA GLY A 21 -11.75 4.75 -1.51
C GLY A 21 -11.83 5.45 -0.15
N ASN A 22 -10.72 5.44 0.58
CA ASN A 22 -10.54 6.14 1.84
C ASN A 22 -9.23 6.93 1.84
N GLU A 23 -8.83 7.48 2.99
CA GLU A 23 -7.59 8.27 3.14
C GLU A 23 -6.31 7.53 2.72
N ALA A 24 -6.30 6.19 2.70
CA ALA A 24 -5.13 5.43 2.28
C ALA A 24 -4.76 5.70 0.80
N ARG A 25 -5.69 6.19 -0.03
CA ARG A 25 -5.42 6.58 -1.43
C ARG A 25 -4.42 7.74 -1.55
N CYS A 26 -4.22 8.49 -0.47
CA CYS A 26 -3.33 9.66 -0.42
C CYS A 26 -1.93 9.31 0.11
N VAL A 27 -1.69 8.07 0.54
CA VAL A 27 -0.39 7.65 1.07
C VAL A 27 0.63 7.59 -0.06
N ASN A 28 1.69 8.40 0.05
CA ASN A 28 2.69 8.56 -0.99
C ASN A 28 3.78 7.48 -0.95
N HIS A 29 4.55 7.46 -2.03
CA HIS A 29 5.75 6.65 -2.14
C HIS A 29 6.95 7.28 -1.40
N SER A 30 7.70 6.46 -0.67
CA SER A 30 9.09 6.75 -0.27
C SER A 30 10.02 5.58 -0.58
N CYS A 31 11.26 5.87 -0.98
CA CYS A 31 12.33 4.87 -1.12
C CYS A 31 12.78 4.29 0.23
N ARG A 32 12.51 5.00 1.34
CA ARG A 32 12.76 4.56 2.72
C ARG A 32 11.49 4.75 3.56
N PRO A 33 10.45 3.93 3.32
CA PRO A 33 9.13 4.13 3.90
C PRO A 33 9.11 3.83 5.40
N ASN A 34 8.15 4.44 6.12
CA ASN A 34 7.87 4.13 7.52
C ASN A 34 6.74 3.11 7.71
N CYS A 35 5.99 2.82 6.66
CA CYS A 35 4.93 1.82 6.62
C CYS A 35 5.13 0.79 5.50
N GLU A 36 4.38 -0.31 5.60
CA GLU A 36 4.31 -1.36 4.58
C GLU A 36 2.88 -1.82 4.32
N TRP A 37 2.69 -2.45 3.17
CA TRP A 37 1.44 -3.13 2.83
C TRP A 37 1.37 -4.46 3.56
N TYR A 38 0.21 -4.74 4.14
CA TYR A 38 -0.08 -6.02 4.79
C TYR A 38 -1.36 -6.60 4.21
N GLU A 39 -1.25 -7.72 3.51
CA GLU A 39 -2.39 -8.44 2.96
C GLU A 39 -2.96 -9.42 4.00
N PHE A 40 -4.29 -9.48 4.12
CA PHE A 40 -4.93 -10.43 5.02
C PHE A 40 -6.33 -10.83 4.54
N GLN A 41 -6.78 -12.00 4.96
CA GLN A 41 -8.16 -12.45 4.75
C GLN A 41 -9.06 -11.87 5.84
N SER A 42 -10.18 -11.29 5.44
CA SER A 42 -11.26 -10.88 6.32
C SER A 42 -12.52 -11.68 6.00
N ASP A 43 -13.54 -11.62 6.87
CA ASP A 43 -14.84 -12.26 6.61
C ASP A 43 -15.49 -11.82 5.29
N ASN A 44 -15.13 -10.62 4.82
CA ASN A 44 -15.62 -10.02 3.58
C ASN A 44 -14.63 -10.18 2.41
N GLY A 45 -13.75 -11.18 2.47
CA GLY A 45 -12.72 -11.48 1.47
C GLY A 45 -11.38 -10.79 1.75
N PRO A 46 -10.44 -10.86 0.79
CA PRO A 46 -9.09 -10.34 0.95
C PRO A 46 -9.09 -8.81 1.10
N ARG A 47 -8.19 -8.32 1.93
CA ARG A 47 -8.01 -6.92 2.30
C ARG A 47 -6.53 -6.56 2.36
N VAL A 48 -6.25 -5.27 2.25
CA VAL A 48 -4.93 -4.71 2.50
C VAL A 48 -5.02 -3.63 3.56
N GLY A 49 -4.08 -3.67 4.50
CA GLY A 49 -3.84 -2.61 5.45
C GLY A 49 -2.46 -1.99 5.26
N ILE A 50 -2.30 -0.81 5.85
CA ILE A 50 -1.01 -0.12 5.96
C ILE A 50 -0.57 -0.24 7.41
N PHE A 51 0.59 -0.86 7.64
CA PHE A 51 1.12 -1.09 8.97
C PHE A 51 2.46 -0.38 9.14
N SER A 52 2.68 0.19 10.33
CA SER A 52 3.92 0.90 10.65
C SER A 52 5.07 -0.09 10.90
N ARG A 53 6.23 0.14 10.28
CA ARG A 53 7.46 -0.65 10.51
C ARG A 53 8.28 -0.16 11.71
N ARG A 54 7.94 1.03 12.21
CA ARG A 54 8.56 1.68 13.38
C ARG A 54 7.56 2.64 14.01
N SER A 55 7.88 3.18 15.19
CA SER A 55 7.12 4.29 15.77
C SER A 55 7.16 5.51 14.83
N ILE A 56 6.01 6.17 14.66
CA ILE A 56 5.81 7.33 13.79
C ILE A 56 5.47 8.53 14.66
N ARG A 57 6.13 9.67 14.43
CA ARG A 57 5.89 10.89 15.22
C ARG A 57 4.64 11.62 14.72
N ALA A 58 4.00 12.39 15.60
CA ALA A 58 2.91 13.25 15.19
C ALA A 58 3.39 14.26 14.12
N GLY A 59 2.63 14.40 13.04
CA GLY A 59 2.96 15.27 11.90
C GLY A 59 3.94 14.65 10.89
N GLU A 60 4.46 13.45 11.14
CA GLU A 60 5.26 12.71 10.17
C GLU A 60 4.37 12.13 9.05
N GLU A 61 4.77 12.28 7.79
CA GLU A 61 4.02 11.71 6.66
C GLU A 61 4.07 10.19 6.67
N ILE A 62 2.91 9.55 6.48
CA ILE A 62 2.83 8.10 6.27
C ILE A 62 3.23 7.79 4.83
N THR A 63 4.23 6.92 4.65
CA THR A 63 4.75 6.56 3.33
C THR A 63 4.95 5.05 3.20
N VAL A 64 4.78 4.56 1.98
CA VAL A 64 4.93 3.14 1.61
C VAL A 64 5.80 2.99 0.37
N GLN A 65 6.29 1.79 0.10
CA GLN A 65 6.95 1.49 -1.17
C GLN A 65 5.89 1.08 -2.21
N TYR A 66 5.78 1.79 -3.34
CA TYR A 66 4.79 1.47 -4.37
C TYR A 66 5.19 0.25 -5.19
N THR A 67 6.48 0.11 -5.50
CA THR A 67 7.04 -1.03 -6.22
C THR A 67 8.53 -1.18 -5.86
N SER A 68 9.05 -2.40 -5.95
CA SER A 68 10.50 -2.68 -5.92
C SER A 68 11.21 -2.26 -7.20
N ASP A 69 10.45 -2.07 -8.28
CA ASP A 69 10.97 -1.88 -9.62
C ASP A 69 10.92 -0.40 -10.05
N ARG A 70 10.90 -0.13 -11.35
CA ARG A 70 10.83 1.23 -11.89
C ARG A 70 9.46 1.86 -11.67
N LEU A 71 9.43 2.95 -10.91
CA LEU A 71 8.29 3.84 -10.83
C LEU A 71 7.99 4.44 -12.21
N GLY A 72 6.70 4.51 -12.57
CA GLY A 72 6.24 5.21 -13.78
C GLY A 72 6.36 6.73 -13.72
N PHE A 73 6.94 7.28 -12.65
CA PHE A 73 7.11 8.71 -12.42
C PHE A 73 8.46 8.98 -11.72
N LYS A 74 8.94 10.23 -11.82
CA LYS A 74 10.15 10.66 -11.10
C LYS A 74 9.87 10.71 -9.61
N CYS A 75 10.54 9.86 -8.83
CA CYS A 75 10.45 9.89 -7.37
C CYS A 75 10.89 11.25 -6.80
N ARG A 76 10.17 11.73 -5.79
CA ARG A 76 10.45 12.99 -5.09
C ARG A 76 10.54 12.82 -3.57
N CYS A 77 10.87 11.61 -3.10
CA CYS A 77 11.00 11.35 -1.66
C CYS A 77 12.19 12.08 -1.01
N GLY A 78 13.12 12.63 -1.81
CA GLY A 78 14.24 13.44 -1.32
C GLY A 78 15.33 12.65 -0.60
N GLU A 79 15.42 11.35 -0.87
CA GLU A 79 16.39 10.42 -0.29
C GLU A 79 17.44 9.98 -1.31
#